data_AF-A0A6G6WZD1-F1
#
_entry.id   AF-A0A6G6WZD1-F1
#
_cell.length_a   1.000
_cell.length_b   1.000
_cell.length_c   1.000
_cell.angle_alpha   90.00
_cell.angle_beta   90.00
_cell.angle_gamma   90.00
#
_symmetry.space_group_name_H-M   'P 1'
#
loop_
_entity.id
_entity.type
_entity.pdbx_description
1 polymer ?
#
loop_
_entity_poly.entity_id
_entity_poly.type
_entity_poly.pdbx_seq_one_letter_code
_entity_poly.pdbx_strand_id
1 'polypeptide(L)'
;MPDIFQMLRKEISLDYSFHAVTSRPSKWAILLLKFNNEPKPSTPTLDFYERLFTGKGAGTLNVPEFFSDVSHGQLDLSASKVFDWMTINANRSDYAGNIADKDVPKGKFNRNGLMTLGYQTALDNKVPVGDYEGIVYSFSGRMDLFGVTGGMAAVCDTASLWPSLLGQEMGHGYGLDHSRADGSSQEYKDIWDIMSTNVGGTFSTPNPNYSFVGPGMNAWNMRSRGWLNENRVWKPLFEHFGTQDVVLRPLHRRDLRGYLAAELGPYLVEFRVAELWDAGLQGGGGILVHRFADNVSYVMGSPASVALFSPFGAHPQKVGEPFQVGDDAHQFSPLYRCEVIAIDNSARTATVRLSYRAAAKPPGPHQRPFELGPLVDEGINFYVQNGHVVRIPPHGPLMQIMQQVIAHTEASTIPDTGIRSLTQATALTSLMRHAADALRALDPIRSPAPKPHNPQINAKKPSQLKATTKLKVAKIRKLKNSSGERS
;
A
#
# COMPACT_ATOMS: atom_id res chain seq x y z
N MET A 1 -41.94 11.60 19.71
CA MET A 1 -41.10 11.12 18.60
C MET A 1 -40.34 9.91 19.10
N PRO A 2 -40.37 8.76 18.42
CA PRO A 2 -39.56 7.61 18.85
C PRO A 2 -38.07 7.95 18.66
N ASP A 3 -37.28 7.51 19.63
CA ASP A 3 -35.82 7.70 19.69
C ASP A 3 -35.15 7.16 18.42
N ILE A 4 -34.50 8.04 17.67
CA ILE A 4 -33.81 7.72 16.42
C ILE A 4 -32.72 6.65 16.63
N PHE A 5 -32.18 6.54 17.86
CA PHE A 5 -31.22 5.50 18.23
C PHE A 5 -31.86 4.12 18.41
N GLN A 6 -33.15 4.02 18.75
CA GLN A 6 -33.88 2.75 18.80
C GLN A 6 -34.22 2.22 17.38
N MET A 7 -34.48 3.11 16.41
CA MET A 7 -34.67 2.69 15.02
C MET A 7 -33.36 2.22 14.37
N LEU A 8 -32.23 2.89 14.63
CA LEU A 8 -30.92 2.48 14.12
C LEU A 8 -30.40 1.17 14.74
N ARG A 9 -30.77 0.83 15.98
CA ARG A 9 -30.37 -0.46 16.59
C ARG A 9 -31.18 -1.66 16.10
N LYS A 10 -32.39 -1.46 15.57
CA LYS A 10 -33.25 -2.56 15.13
C LYS A 10 -33.02 -2.98 13.67
N GLU A 11 -32.40 -2.13 12.84
CA GLU A 11 -32.06 -2.46 11.44
C GLU A 11 -30.63 -2.98 11.23
N ILE A 12 -29.78 -3.02 12.26
CA ILE A 12 -28.44 -3.65 12.18
C ILE A 12 -28.41 -4.95 13.00
N SER A 13 -29.44 -5.77 12.85
CA SER A 13 -29.24 -7.22 12.94
C SER A 13 -28.86 -7.70 11.55
N LEU A 14 -27.63 -7.36 11.12
CA LEU A 14 -27.04 -7.99 9.95
C LEU A 14 -26.98 -9.49 10.27
N ASP A 15 -27.92 -10.25 9.70
CA ASP A 15 -27.79 -11.68 9.53
C ASP A 15 -26.50 -11.89 8.73
N TYR A 16 -25.38 -12.01 9.44
CA TYR A 16 -24.11 -12.51 8.93
C TYR A 16 -24.31 -14.01 8.64
N SER A 17 -25.15 -14.29 7.66
CA SER A 17 -25.14 -15.54 6.93
C SER A 17 -23.81 -15.54 6.19
N PHE A 18 -22.80 -16.11 6.85
CA PHE A 18 -21.54 -16.48 6.22
C PHE A 18 -21.90 -17.36 5.04
N HIS A 19 -21.95 -16.78 3.84
CA HIS A 19 -22.08 -17.55 2.62
C HIS A 19 -20.88 -18.50 2.64
N ALA A 20 -21.16 -19.80 2.59
CA ALA A 20 -20.11 -20.79 2.49
C ALA A 20 -19.25 -20.42 1.28
N VAL A 21 -17.98 -20.10 1.53
CA VAL A 21 -17.03 -19.87 0.45
C VAL A 21 -16.88 -21.21 -0.25
N THR A 22 -17.42 -21.33 -1.46
CA THR A 22 -17.24 -22.55 -2.26
C THR A 22 -15.78 -22.66 -2.61
N SER A 23 -15.09 -23.62 -2.00
CA SER A 23 -13.70 -23.91 -2.33
C SER A 23 -13.60 -24.38 -3.78
N ARG A 24 -12.65 -23.83 -4.54
CA ARG A 24 -12.33 -24.29 -5.89
C ARG A 24 -11.23 -25.35 -5.79
N PRO A 25 -11.42 -26.55 -6.37
CA PRO A 25 -10.32 -27.49 -6.54
C PRO A 25 -9.19 -26.80 -7.31
N SER A 26 -7.96 -26.94 -6.83
CA SER A 26 -6.76 -26.44 -7.51
C SER A 26 -5.68 -27.52 -7.42
N LYS A 27 -5.90 -28.62 -8.16
CA LYS A 27 -5.08 -29.83 -8.05
C LYS A 27 -3.73 -29.64 -8.73
N TRP A 28 -2.66 -30.11 -8.09
CA TRP A 28 -1.31 -30.14 -8.67
C TRP A 28 -0.85 -31.57 -8.96
N ALA A 29 -0.12 -31.76 -10.05
CA ALA A 29 0.62 -32.98 -10.34
C ALA A 29 2.05 -32.86 -9.80
N ILE A 30 2.45 -33.75 -8.90
CA ILE A 30 3.78 -33.76 -8.31
C ILE A 30 4.57 -34.86 -8.99
N LEU A 31 5.51 -34.47 -9.84
CA LEU A 31 6.34 -35.37 -10.63
C LEU A 31 7.66 -35.58 -9.89
N LEU A 32 7.90 -36.81 -9.42
CA LEU A 32 9.21 -37.18 -8.88
C LEU A 32 10.14 -37.54 -10.04
N LEU A 33 11.24 -36.82 -10.21
CA LEU A 33 12.09 -36.87 -11.40
C LEU A 33 13.56 -37.10 -11.04
N LYS A 34 14.23 -37.97 -11.78
CA LYS A 34 15.69 -38.15 -11.67
C LYS A 34 16.34 -38.05 -13.04
N PHE A 35 17.60 -37.63 -13.05
CA PHE A 35 18.41 -37.72 -14.27
C PHE A 35 18.73 -39.19 -14.62
N ASN A 36 19.07 -39.44 -15.88
CA ASN A 36 19.37 -40.80 -16.38
C ASN A 36 20.52 -41.47 -15.61
N ASN A 37 21.49 -40.68 -15.16
CA ASN A 37 22.72 -41.10 -14.51
C ASN A 37 22.63 -41.06 -12.99
N GLU A 38 21.42 -40.89 -12.44
CA GLU A 38 21.19 -40.86 -11.00
C GLU A 38 20.33 -42.04 -10.53
N PRO A 39 20.64 -42.60 -9.35
CA PRO A 39 19.80 -43.62 -8.75
C PRO A 39 18.48 -42.99 -8.26
N LYS A 40 17.44 -43.82 -8.16
CA LYS A 40 16.24 -43.45 -7.39
C LYS A 40 16.67 -43.20 -5.93
N PRO A 41 16.35 -42.05 -5.33
CA PRO A 41 16.72 -41.80 -3.94
C PRO A 41 15.92 -42.71 -3.01
N SER A 42 16.56 -43.15 -1.93
CA SER A 42 15.90 -43.90 -0.84
C SER A 42 15.14 -42.99 0.12
N THR A 43 15.48 -41.70 0.15
CA THR A 43 14.84 -40.68 0.98
C THR A 43 14.73 -39.34 0.25
N PRO A 44 13.62 -38.59 0.43
CA PRO A 44 12.42 -38.98 1.18
C PRO A 44 11.62 -40.09 0.48
N THR A 45 10.79 -40.80 1.26
CA THR A 45 9.94 -41.88 0.73
C THR A 45 8.75 -41.33 -0.05
N LEU A 46 8.11 -42.16 -0.88
CA LEU A 46 6.87 -41.76 -1.57
C LEU A 46 5.79 -41.30 -0.56
N ASP A 47 5.68 -42.00 0.58
CA ASP A 47 4.77 -41.61 1.67
C ASP A 47 5.02 -40.18 2.18
N PHE A 48 6.30 -39.79 2.32
CA PHE A 48 6.64 -38.42 2.72
C PHE A 48 6.08 -37.41 1.72
N TYR A 49 6.27 -37.64 0.41
CA TYR A 49 5.76 -36.75 -0.63
C TYR A 49 4.23 -36.71 -0.64
N GLU A 50 3.56 -37.85 -0.49
CA GLU A 50 2.10 -37.91 -0.42
C GLU A 50 1.57 -37.13 0.79
N ARG A 51 2.20 -37.25 1.96
CA ARG A 51 1.83 -36.44 3.13
C ARG A 51 2.10 -34.95 2.89
N LEU A 52 3.22 -34.59 2.28
CA LEU A 52 3.58 -33.19 2.04
C LEU A 52 2.63 -32.48 1.05
N PHE A 53 2.26 -33.15 -0.05
CA PHE A 53 1.59 -32.52 -1.18
C PHE A 53 0.10 -32.84 -1.34
N THR A 54 -0.46 -33.76 -0.55
CA THR A 54 -1.87 -34.21 -0.71
C THR A 54 -2.63 -34.18 0.62
N GLY A 55 -3.94 -34.44 0.57
CA GLY A 55 -4.77 -34.56 1.77
C GLY A 55 -4.32 -35.63 2.77
N LYS A 56 -3.42 -36.54 2.37
CA LYS A 56 -2.85 -37.58 3.27
C LYS A 56 -2.12 -36.98 4.49
N GLY A 57 -1.57 -35.78 4.37
CA GLY A 57 -0.88 -35.09 5.48
C GLY A 57 -1.74 -34.07 6.22
N ALA A 58 -3.07 -34.14 6.15
CA ALA A 58 -3.92 -33.25 6.94
C ALA A 58 -3.53 -33.29 8.45
N GLY A 59 -3.55 -32.14 9.09
CA GLY A 59 -3.17 -31.86 10.47
C GLY A 59 -1.68 -31.64 10.71
N THR A 60 -0.86 -31.44 9.67
CA THR A 60 0.61 -31.44 9.81
C THR A 60 1.32 -30.17 9.32
N LEU A 61 0.56 -29.15 8.90
CA LEU A 61 1.06 -27.93 8.23
C LEU A 61 1.75 -28.29 6.90
N ASN A 62 1.07 -29.11 6.10
CA ASN A 62 1.52 -29.51 4.77
C ASN A 62 1.14 -28.47 3.70
N VAL A 63 1.51 -28.70 2.44
CA VAL A 63 1.28 -27.74 1.34
C VAL A 63 -0.23 -27.50 1.09
N PRO A 64 -1.09 -28.53 1.02
CA PRO A 64 -2.53 -28.29 0.91
C PRO A 64 -3.13 -27.44 2.03
N GLU A 65 -2.71 -27.64 3.28
CA GLU A 65 -3.17 -26.81 4.40
C GLU A 65 -2.68 -25.37 4.29
N PHE A 66 -1.43 -25.17 3.89
CA PHE A 66 -0.88 -23.84 3.64
C PHE A 66 -1.78 -23.06 2.68
N PHE A 67 -2.06 -23.62 1.50
CA PHE A 67 -2.92 -22.98 0.51
C PHE A 67 -4.37 -22.87 0.97
N SER A 68 -4.90 -23.81 1.76
CA SER A 68 -6.24 -23.66 2.35
C SER A 68 -6.30 -22.45 3.28
N ASP A 69 -5.29 -22.25 4.12
CA ASP A 69 -5.26 -21.18 5.10
C ASP A 69 -5.00 -19.82 4.45
N VAL A 70 -3.99 -19.70 3.58
CA VAL A 70 -3.69 -18.43 2.90
C VAL A 70 -4.68 -18.09 1.79
N SER A 71 -5.46 -19.05 1.29
CA SER A 71 -6.54 -18.77 0.35
C SER A 71 -7.88 -18.42 1.02
N HIS A 72 -7.91 -18.43 2.35
CA HIS A 72 -9.14 -18.45 3.14
C HIS A 72 -10.14 -19.55 2.75
N GLY A 73 -9.65 -20.70 2.28
CA GLY A 73 -10.42 -21.86 1.85
C GLY A 73 -10.94 -21.77 0.43
N GLN A 74 -10.55 -20.73 -0.31
CA GLN A 74 -10.90 -20.61 -1.72
C GLN A 74 -10.19 -21.62 -2.59
N LEU A 75 -9.03 -22.13 -2.17
CA LEU A 75 -8.29 -23.19 -2.85
C LEU A 75 -8.36 -24.48 -2.05
N ASP A 76 -8.59 -25.59 -2.76
CA ASP A 76 -8.43 -26.95 -2.26
C ASP A 76 -7.41 -27.72 -3.11
N LEU A 77 -6.25 -27.96 -2.51
CA LEU A 77 -5.15 -28.75 -3.11
C LEU A 77 -5.14 -30.19 -2.62
N SER A 78 -6.08 -30.61 -1.76
CA SER A 78 -6.04 -31.92 -1.09
C SER A 78 -6.09 -33.10 -2.06
N ALA A 79 -6.72 -32.89 -3.23
CA ALA A 79 -6.82 -33.87 -4.33
C ALA A 79 -5.64 -33.81 -5.33
N SER A 80 -4.55 -33.13 -5.00
CA SER A 80 -3.28 -33.23 -5.73
C SER A 80 -2.74 -34.65 -5.70
N LYS A 81 -1.84 -35.00 -6.63
CA LYS A 81 -1.33 -36.37 -6.76
C LYS A 81 0.18 -36.40 -6.95
N VAL A 82 0.83 -37.30 -6.21
CA VAL A 82 2.24 -37.63 -6.38
C VAL A 82 2.37 -38.81 -7.34
N PHE A 83 3.26 -38.66 -8.32
CA PHE A 83 3.62 -39.71 -9.28
C PHE A 83 5.01 -40.25 -8.93
N ASP A 84 5.20 -41.57 -8.98
CA ASP A 84 6.47 -42.22 -8.61
C ASP A 84 7.62 -41.74 -9.52
N TRP A 85 8.85 -42.01 -9.10
CA TRP A 85 10.09 -41.58 -9.73
C TRP A 85 10.17 -41.97 -11.21
N MET A 86 10.21 -40.97 -12.07
CA MET A 86 10.44 -41.09 -13.50
C MET A 86 11.85 -40.60 -13.86
N THR A 87 12.39 -41.13 -14.96
CA THR A 87 13.73 -40.77 -15.41
C THR A 87 13.64 -39.82 -16.61
N ILE A 88 14.17 -38.62 -16.48
CA ILE A 88 14.27 -37.69 -17.60
C ILE A 88 15.41 -38.12 -18.54
N ASN A 89 15.24 -37.89 -19.84
CA ASN A 89 16.23 -38.25 -20.86
C ASN A 89 17.37 -37.20 -20.95
N ALA A 90 18.08 -37.00 -19.85
CA ALA A 90 19.24 -36.12 -19.74
C ALA A 90 20.12 -36.50 -18.54
N ASN A 91 21.42 -36.17 -18.61
CA ASN A 91 22.31 -36.26 -17.45
C ASN A 91 22.24 -34.98 -16.63
N ARG A 92 22.53 -35.07 -15.33
CA ARG A 92 22.62 -33.88 -14.46
C ARG A 92 23.63 -32.86 -14.97
N SER A 93 24.76 -33.32 -15.50
CA SER A 93 25.81 -32.44 -16.06
C SER A 93 25.34 -31.61 -17.26
N ASP A 94 24.18 -31.92 -17.83
CA ASP A 94 23.62 -31.21 -18.97
C ASP A 94 22.73 -30.02 -18.56
N TYR A 95 22.38 -29.94 -17.27
CA TYR A 95 21.69 -28.79 -16.69
C TYR A 95 22.66 -27.64 -16.40
N ALA A 96 22.38 -26.47 -16.96
CA ALA A 96 23.21 -25.28 -16.87
C ALA A 96 22.70 -24.22 -15.89
N GLY A 97 21.62 -24.49 -15.14
CA GLY A 97 21.10 -23.59 -14.12
C GLY A 97 20.25 -22.43 -14.65
N ASN A 98 20.22 -21.35 -13.87
CA ASN A 98 19.51 -20.11 -14.18
C ASN A 98 20.29 -19.22 -15.15
N ILE A 99 20.30 -19.59 -16.43
CA ILE A 99 20.88 -18.80 -17.51
C ILE A 99 19.84 -18.52 -18.59
N ALA A 100 19.94 -17.36 -19.24
CA ALA A 100 19.03 -16.99 -20.32
C ALA A 100 19.17 -17.94 -21.51
N ASP A 101 18.08 -18.18 -22.24
CA ASP A 101 18.04 -19.16 -23.36
C ASP A 101 19.15 -18.92 -24.39
N LYS A 102 19.44 -17.65 -24.72
CA LYS A 102 20.50 -17.27 -25.67
C LYS A 102 21.92 -17.60 -25.20
N ASP A 103 22.11 -17.78 -23.90
CA ASP A 103 23.41 -18.01 -23.25
C ASP A 103 23.60 -19.49 -22.88
N VAL A 104 22.61 -20.36 -23.20
CA VAL A 104 22.70 -21.80 -22.96
C VAL A 104 23.79 -22.43 -23.83
N PRO A 105 24.81 -23.08 -23.24
CA PRO A 105 25.84 -23.75 -24.02
C PRO A 105 25.26 -24.85 -24.92
N LYS A 106 25.88 -25.07 -26.09
CA LYS A 106 25.44 -26.10 -27.03
C LYS A 106 25.38 -27.48 -26.34
N GLY A 107 24.24 -28.15 -26.48
CA GLY A 107 24.00 -29.48 -25.88
C GLY A 107 23.66 -29.45 -24.39
N LYS A 108 23.44 -28.27 -23.81
CA LYS A 108 22.95 -28.08 -22.43
C LYS A 108 21.53 -27.53 -22.45
N PHE A 109 20.92 -27.46 -21.27
CA PHE A 109 19.61 -26.83 -21.07
C PHE A 109 19.57 -26.05 -19.74
N ASN A 110 18.71 -25.05 -19.67
CA ASN A 110 18.45 -24.25 -18.48
C ASN A 110 17.14 -24.67 -17.79
N ARG A 111 16.62 -23.82 -16.90
CA ARG A 111 15.35 -23.99 -16.18
C ARG A 111 14.15 -24.32 -17.08
N ASN A 112 14.01 -23.62 -18.21
CA ASN A 112 12.92 -23.87 -19.15
C ASN A 112 13.03 -25.26 -19.77
N GLY A 113 14.23 -25.61 -20.26
CA GLY A 113 14.47 -26.94 -20.82
C GLY A 113 14.31 -28.06 -19.80
N LEU A 114 14.66 -27.83 -18.53
CA LEU A 114 14.44 -28.77 -17.44
C LEU A 114 12.94 -29.07 -17.23
N MET A 115 12.09 -28.04 -17.20
CA MET A 115 10.64 -28.21 -17.10
C MET A 115 10.06 -28.89 -18.35
N THR A 116 10.54 -28.53 -19.55
CA THR A 116 10.13 -29.20 -20.81
C THR A 116 10.44 -30.70 -20.76
N LEU A 117 11.64 -31.07 -20.32
CA LEU A 117 12.03 -32.48 -20.16
C LEU A 117 11.16 -33.21 -19.11
N GLY A 118 10.88 -32.56 -17.99
CA GLY A 118 10.00 -33.10 -16.95
C GLY A 118 8.58 -33.34 -17.47
N TYR A 119 8.03 -32.37 -18.20
CA TYR A 119 6.69 -32.45 -18.80
C TYR A 119 6.62 -33.59 -19.83
N GLN A 120 7.59 -33.67 -20.74
CA GLN A 120 7.65 -34.75 -21.72
C GLN A 120 7.78 -36.11 -21.05
N THR A 121 8.60 -36.22 -20.00
CA THR A 121 8.77 -37.46 -19.24
C THR A 121 7.45 -37.90 -18.59
N ALA A 122 6.64 -36.96 -18.10
CA ALA A 122 5.32 -37.26 -17.56
C ALA A 122 4.38 -37.81 -18.64
N LEU A 123 4.38 -37.21 -19.84
CA LEU A 123 3.60 -37.72 -20.98
C LEU A 123 4.02 -39.13 -21.39
N ASP A 124 5.33 -39.38 -21.48
CA ASP A 124 5.88 -40.69 -21.86
C ASP A 124 5.49 -41.77 -20.83
N ASN A 125 5.35 -41.39 -19.56
CA ASN A 125 4.86 -42.25 -18.47
C ASN A 125 3.33 -42.23 -18.31
N LYS A 126 2.60 -41.65 -19.27
CA LYS A 126 1.12 -41.60 -19.31
C LYS A 126 0.49 -40.92 -18.09
N VAL A 127 1.20 -39.96 -17.50
CA VAL A 127 0.65 -39.09 -16.45
C VAL A 127 -0.38 -38.15 -17.10
N PRO A 128 -1.62 -38.08 -16.59
CA PRO A 128 -2.66 -37.21 -17.15
C PRO A 128 -2.47 -35.77 -16.65
N VAL A 129 -1.36 -35.13 -17.04
CA VAL A 129 -0.98 -33.79 -16.57
C VAL A 129 -2.04 -32.72 -16.86
N GLY A 130 -2.88 -32.91 -17.88
CA GLY A 130 -4.00 -32.01 -18.20
C GLY A 130 -5.17 -32.02 -17.20
N ASP A 131 -5.22 -32.98 -16.27
CA ASP A 131 -6.24 -33.06 -15.22
C ASP A 131 -5.93 -32.17 -13.99
N TYR A 132 -4.78 -31.52 -14.01
CA TYR A 132 -4.22 -30.72 -12.93
C TYR A 132 -4.04 -29.26 -13.38
N GLU A 133 -4.25 -28.32 -12.47
CA GLU A 133 -4.04 -26.89 -12.75
C GLU A 133 -2.57 -26.52 -12.80
N GLY A 134 -1.72 -27.24 -12.05
CA GLY A 134 -0.29 -26.97 -11.98
C GLY A 134 0.58 -28.21 -11.79
N ILE A 135 1.89 -28.02 -11.94
CA ILE A 135 2.89 -29.09 -11.89
C ILE A 135 4.03 -28.71 -10.93
N VAL A 136 4.34 -29.60 -10.00
CA VAL A 136 5.59 -29.55 -9.22
C VAL A 136 6.56 -30.56 -9.81
N TYR A 137 7.72 -30.10 -10.26
CA TYR A 137 8.83 -30.93 -10.69
C TYR A 137 9.79 -31.12 -9.50
N SER A 138 9.74 -32.27 -8.83
CA SER A 138 10.60 -32.55 -7.68
C SER A 138 11.74 -33.49 -8.09
N PHE A 139 12.97 -32.97 -8.06
CA PHE A 139 14.13 -33.70 -8.53
C PHE A 139 14.90 -34.42 -7.42
N SER A 140 15.51 -35.55 -7.77
CA SER A 140 16.45 -36.26 -6.91
C SER A 140 17.74 -35.45 -6.77
N GLY A 141 18.14 -35.13 -5.54
CA GLY A 141 19.39 -34.42 -5.25
C GLY A 141 19.35 -32.92 -5.58
N ARG A 142 20.29 -32.16 -5.01
CA ARG A 142 20.30 -30.68 -5.01
C ARG A 142 20.16 -30.07 -6.40
N MET A 143 19.25 -29.14 -6.58
CA MET A 143 18.91 -28.42 -7.81
C MET A 143 18.50 -26.98 -7.48
N ASP A 144 18.32 -26.17 -8.51
CA ASP A 144 17.58 -24.92 -8.41
C ASP A 144 16.18 -25.12 -7.83
N LEU A 145 15.81 -24.23 -6.92
CA LEU A 145 14.45 -24.02 -6.44
C LEU A 145 13.90 -22.78 -7.16
N PHE A 146 12.73 -22.91 -7.81
CA PHE A 146 12.05 -21.77 -8.44
C PHE A 146 10.60 -22.09 -8.81
N GLY A 147 9.76 -21.06 -8.84
CA GLY A 147 8.41 -21.05 -9.41
C GLY A 147 8.32 -20.24 -10.70
N VAL A 148 7.23 -20.44 -11.44
CA VAL A 148 6.94 -19.68 -12.67
C VAL A 148 5.74 -18.78 -12.43
N THR A 149 5.96 -17.46 -12.41
CA THR A 149 4.90 -16.47 -12.20
C THR A 149 3.76 -16.64 -13.21
N GLY A 150 2.57 -17.02 -12.73
CA GLY A 150 1.37 -17.27 -13.54
C GLY A 150 1.42 -18.52 -14.42
N GLY A 151 2.50 -19.31 -14.36
CA GLY A 151 2.69 -20.50 -15.18
C GLY A 151 2.22 -21.80 -14.53
N MET A 152 1.68 -21.74 -13.31
CA MET A 152 1.26 -22.92 -12.53
C MET A 152 2.33 -24.03 -12.47
N ALA A 153 3.59 -23.64 -12.30
CA ALA A 153 4.72 -24.56 -12.24
C ALA A 153 5.68 -24.17 -11.12
N ALA A 154 6.23 -25.19 -10.46
CA ALA A 154 7.28 -25.05 -9.45
C ALA A 154 8.30 -26.18 -9.58
N VAL A 155 9.57 -25.88 -9.32
CA VAL A 155 10.68 -26.84 -9.31
C VAL A 155 11.29 -26.85 -7.93
N CYS A 156 11.49 -28.05 -7.38
CA CYS A 156 12.15 -28.27 -6.11
C CYS A 156 13.04 -29.52 -6.18
N ASP A 157 13.71 -29.82 -5.09
CA ASP A 157 14.56 -30.99 -4.92
C ASP A 157 14.38 -31.62 -3.54
N THR A 158 15.12 -32.70 -3.26
CA THR A 158 15.11 -33.37 -1.96
C THR A 158 15.62 -32.53 -0.78
N ALA A 159 16.26 -31.38 -1.02
CA ALA A 159 16.79 -30.46 0.01
C ALA A 159 15.87 -29.25 0.28
N SER A 160 14.84 -29.03 -0.53
CA SER A 160 13.95 -27.86 -0.50
C SER A 160 12.47 -28.20 -0.26
N LEU A 161 12.19 -29.38 0.29
CA LEU A 161 10.83 -29.88 0.57
C LEU A 161 10.20 -29.29 1.83
N TRP A 162 10.38 -27.99 2.04
CA TRP A 162 9.85 -27.25 3.18
C TRP A 162 8.58 -26.54 2.73
N PRO A 163 7.43 -26.67 3.43
CA PRO A 163 6.22 -25.92 3.14
C PRO A 163 6.44 -24.41 3.00
N SER A 164 7.44 -23.84 3.68
CA SER A 164 7.83 -22.44 3.49
C SER A 164 8.34 -22.15 2.07
N LEU A 165 9.34 -22.89 1.61
CA LEU A 165 9.89 -22.75 0.26
C LEU A 165 8.86 -23.12 -0.81
N LEU A 166 8.17 -24.25 -0.61
CA LEU A 166 7.16 -24.72 -1.57
C LEU A 166 5.96 -23.77 -1.65
N GLY A 167 5.55 -23.17 -0.53
CA GLY A 167 4.50 -22.14 -0.49
C GLY A 167 4.84 -20.92 -1.34
N GLN A 168 6.10 -20.48 -1.31
CA GLN A 168 6.60 -19.41 -2.19
C GLN A 168 6.60 -19.86 -3.66
N GLU A 169 7.26 -20.98 -3.98
CA GLU A 169 7.45 -21.37 -5.38
C GLU A 169 6.14 -21.75 -6.06
N MET A 170 5.24 -22.42 -5.36
CA MET A 170 3.89 -22.67 -5.87
C MET A 170 3.04 -21.39 -5.88
N GLY A 171 3.30 -20.44 -4.98
CA GLY A 171 2.70 -19.11 -4.96
C GLY A 171 2.96 -18.33 -6.25
N HIS A 172 4.17 -18.42 -6.81
CA HIS A 172 4.46 -17.89 -8.15
C HIS A 172 3.55 -18.49 -9.20
N GLY A 173 3.24 -19.79 -9.13
CA GLY A 173 2.28 -20.44 -10.04
C GLY A 173 0.95 -19.68 -10.15
N TYR A 174 0.48 -19.10 -9.05
CA TYR A 174 -0.75 -18.30 -8.97
C TYR A 174 -0.59 -16.82 -9.36
N GLY A 175 0.62 -16.40 -9.75
CA GLY A 175 0.92 -15.04 -10.21
C GLY A 175 1.37 -14.08 -9.11
N LEU A 176 1.89 -14.59 -7.99
CA LEU A 176 2.49 -13.75 -6.94
C LEU A 176 3.95 -13.44 -7.27
N ASP A 177 4.37 -12.20 -7.05
CA ASP A 177 5.78 -11.79 -7.08
C ASP A 177 6.37 -11.73 -5.67
N HIS A 178 7.69 -11.57 -5.58
CA HIS A 178 8.37 -11.44 -4.30
C HIS A 178 7.94 -10.19 -3.54
N SER A 179 7.67 -10.33 -2.25
CA SER A 179 7.36 -9.21 -1.36
C SER A 179 8.62 -8.41 -1.02
N ARG A 180 8.42 -7.12 -0.71
CA ARG A 180 9.49 -6.16 -0.45
C ARG A 180 9.20 -5.33 0.79
N ALA A 181 10.19 -4.56 1.23
CA ALA A 181 9.99 -3.46 2.16
C ALA A 181 9.70 -2.18 1.37
N ASP A 182 8.85 -1.32 1.91
CA ASP A 182 8.62 0.00 1.32
C ASP A 182 9.94 0.79 1.17
N GLY A 183 10.07 1.53 0.07
CA GLY A 183 11.30 2.24 -0.27
C GLY A 183 12.45 1.36 -0.82
N SER A 184 12.25 0.05 -0.97
CA SER A 184 13.25 -0.87 -1.53
C SER A 184 12.76 -1.60 -2.78
N SER A 185 13.63 -1.75 -3.78
CA SER A 185 13.44 -2.64 -4.93
C SER A 185 14.03 -4.03 -4.71
N GLN A 186 14.73 -4.26 -3.60
CA GLN A 186 15.29 -5.57 -3.28
C GLN A 186 14.19 -6.55 -2.88
N GLU A 187 14.25 -7.74 -3.48
CA GLU A 187 13.40 -8.87 -3.13
C GLU A 187 13.72 -9.42 -1.73
N TYR A 188 12.78 -10.19 -1.16
CA TYR A 188 12.94 -10.88 0.12
C TYR A 188 13.15 -9.95 1.31
N LYS A 189 12.48 -8.79 1.29
CA LYS A 189 12.59 -7.76 2.34
C LYS A 189 11.36 -7.65 3.25
N ASP A 190 10.36 -8.50 3.05
CA ASP A 190 9.22 -8.67 3.96
C ASP A 190 9.29 -10.05 4.62
N ILE A 191 10.15 -10.19 5.63
CA ILE A 191 10.43 -11.47 6.31
C ILE A 191 9.22 -12.12 7.02
N TRP A 192 8.08 -11.43 7.05
CA TRP A 192 6.81 -11.86 7.64
C TRP A 192 5.83 -12.44 6.61
N ASP A 193 6.22 -12.42 5.35
CA ASP A 193 5.44 -12.94 4.23
C ASP A 193 6.19 -14.06 3.52
N ILE A 194 5.42 -15.08 3.14
CA ILE A 194 5.93 -16.26 2.46
C ILE A 194 6.64 -15.93 1.14
N MET A 195 6.23 -14.87 0.42
CA MET A 195 6.87 -14.45 -0.85
C MET A 195 8.18 -13.69 -0.62
N SER A 196 8.70 -13.68 0.60
CA SER A 196 10.07 -13.28 0.90
C SER A 196 10.92 -14.43 1.46
N THR A 197 10.44 -15.68 1.39
CA THR A 197 11.18 -16.85 1.86
C THR A 197 12.48 -17.02 1.07
N ASN A 198 13.59 -16.84 1.78
CA ASN A 198 14.91 -17.19 1.29
C ASN A 198 15.61 -18.13 2.28
N VAL A 199 16.70 -18.73 1.84
CA VAL A 199 17.53 -19.56 2.71
C VAL A 199 18.23 -18.66 3.74
N GLY A 200 17.62 -18.51 4.92
CA GLY A 200 18.24 -17.88 6.10
C GLY A 200 17.65 -16.56 6.60
N GLY A 201 16.52 -16.09 6.06
CA GLY A 201 16.01 -14.74 6.37
C GLY A 201 14.53 -14.59 6.75
N THR A 202 13.64 -15.56 6.49
CA THR A 202 12.23 -15.48 6.93
C THR A 202 12.00 -16.09 8.30
N PHE A 203 10.97 -15.60 8.98
CA PHE A 203 10.50 -16.13 10.28
C PHE A 203 9.74 -17.46 10.14
N SER A 204 10.32 -18.40 9.39
CA SER A 204 9.91 -19.80 9.38
C SER A 204 10.27 -20.48 10.70
N THR A 205 9.52 -21.53 11.06
CA THR A 205 9.71 -22.27 12.31
C THR A 205 10.03 -23.73 12.03
N PRO A 206 10.92 -24.36 12.82
CA PRO A 206 11.13 -25.79 12.76
C PRO A 206 9.83 -26.58 12.88
N ASN A 207 9.63 -27.55 12.00
CA ASN A 207 8.48 -28.43 12.01
C ASN A 207 8.95 -29.90 12.03
N PRO A 208 8.41 -30.75 12.91
CA PRO A 208 8.85 -32.14 13.05
C PRO A 208 8.57 -33.01 11.82
N ASN A 209 7.63 -32.61 10.95
CA ASN A 209 7.29 -33.34 9.73
C ASN A 209 8.07 -32.88 8.50
N TYR A 210 8.36 -31.58 8.37
CA TYR A 210 8.79 -30.98 7.09
C TYR A 210 9.97 -30.01 7.16
N SER A 211 10.79 -30.08 8.21
CA SER A 211 11.91 -29.18 8.51
C SER A 211 11.47 -27.76 8.89
N PHE A 212 10.85 -27.00 7.99
CA PHE A 212 10.43 -25.62 8.25
C PHE A 212 9.04 -25.32 7.66
N VAL A 213 8.24 -24.57 8.41
CA VAL A 213 6.93 -24.06 7.98
C VAL A 213 6.87 -22.56 8.22
N GLY A 214 6.05 -21.86 7.43
CA GLY A 214 5.83 -20.44 7.62
C GLY A 214 6.91 -19.53 7.02
N PRO A 215 6.76 -18.19 7.11
CA PRO A 215 5.58 -17.49 7.64
C PRO A 215 4.33 -17.71 6.79
N GLY A 216 3.18 -17.23 7.24
CA GLY A 216 2.00 -17.17 6.38
C GLY A 216 2.11 -16.10 5.27
N MET A 217 1.05 -15.93 4.48
CA MET A 217 0.99 -14.90 3.44
C MET A 217 0.35 -13.60 3.96
N ASN A 218 0.86 -12.44 3.56
CA ASN A 218 0.29 -11.14 3.90
C ASN A 218 -1.04 -10.88 3.16
N ALA A 219 -1.86 -9.99 3.73
CA ALA A 219 -3.23 -9.72 3.30
C ALA A 219 -3.30 -9.13 1.89
N TRP A 220 -2.29 -8.37 1.44
CA TRP A 220 -2.27 -7.83 0.08
C TRP A 220 -2.02 -8.91 -0.98
N ASN A 221 -1.06 -9.80 -0.75
CA ASN A 221 -0.82 -10.95 -1.63
C ASN A 221 -2.08 -11.81 -1.71
N MET A 222 -2.72 -12.10 -0.56
CA MET A 222 -4.01 -12.79 -0.52
C MET A 222 -5.09 -12.04 -1.31
N ARG A 223 -5.30 -10.75 -1.06
CA ARG A 223 -6.32 -9.94 -1.74
C ARG A 223 -6.08 -9.87 -3.24
N SER A 224 -4.82 -9.72 -3.68
CA SER A 224 -4.48 -9.58 -5.10
C SER A 224 -4.96 -10.79 -5.91
N ARG A 225 -4.96 -11.98 -5.32
CA ARG A 225 -5.41 -13.25 -5.92
C ARG A 225 -6.89 -13.57 -5.64
N GLY A 226 -7.63 -12.63 -5.05
CA GLY A 226 -9.01 -12.81 -4.62
C GLY A 226 -9.17 -13.69 -3.38
N TRP A 227 -8.08 -14.12 -2.75
CA TRP A 227 -8.06 -15.08 -1.64
C TRP A 227 -8.46 -14.50 -0.30
N LEU A 228 -8.19 -13.21 -0.07
CA LEU A 228 -8.63 -12.56 1.16
C LEU A 228 -10.16 -12.55 1.19
N ASN A 229 -10.73 -13.02 2.30
CA ASN A 229 -12.18 -13.00 2.49
C ASN A 229 -12.63 -11.56 2.75
N GLU A 230 -13.10 -10.86 1.71
CA GLU A 230 -13.50 -9.46 1.77
C GLU A 230 -14.63 -9.17 2.77
N ASN A 231 -15.48 -10.15 3.09
CA ASN A 231 -16.52 -10.00 4.13
C ASN A 231 -15.93 -9.97 5.55
N ARG A 232 -14.65 -10.33 5.70
CA ARG A 232 -13.88 -10.31 6.94
C ARG A 232 -12.89 -9.15 6.96
N VAL A 233 -12.90 -8.26 5.98
CA VAL A 233 -12.09 -7.04 6.00
C VAL A 233 -12.95 -5.89 6.52
N TRP A 234 -12.49 -5.22 7.58
CA TRP A 234 -13.14 -3.99 8.01
C TRP A 234 -12.93 -2.91 6.95
N LYS A 235 -14.02 -2.23 6.57
CA LYS A 235 -14.01 -1.12 5.63
C LYS A 235 -14.67 0.09 6.28
N PRO A 236 -14.13 1.29 6.12
CA PRO A 236 -14.78 2.48 6.65
C PRO A 236 -16.08 2.74 5.89
N LEU A 237 -17.10 3.27 6.60
CA LEU A 237 -18.38 3.64 5.98
C LEU A 237 -18.24 4.76 4.93
N PHE A 238 -17.22 5.58 5.07
CA PHE A 238 -16.91 6.69 4.19
C PHE A 238 -15.46 6.59 3.75
N GLU A 239 -15.18 6.98 2.51
CA GLU A 239 -13.83 6.99 1.95
C GLU A 239 -12.87 7.72 2.89
N HIS A 240 -13.28 8.88 3.41
CA HIS A 240 -12.56 9.62 4.45
C HIS A 240 -13.23 9.42 5.80
N PHE A 241 -12.44 9.08 6.83
CA PHE A 241 -12.97 8.82 8.16
C PHE A 241 -12.04 9.37 9.24
N GLY A 242 -12.61 10.03 10.25
CA GLY A 242 -11.85 10.64 11.34
C GLY A 242 -10.99 9.64 12.10
N THR A 243 -11.55 9.01 13.13
CA THR A 243 -10.83 8.00 13.93
C THR A 243 -11.80 6.90 14.33
N GLN A 244 -11.39 5.64 14.15
CA GLN A 244 -12.20 4.47 14.47
C GLN A 244 -11.35 3.37 15.08
N ASP A 245 -11.86 2.74 16.13
CA ASP A 245 -11.22 1.59 16.77
C ASP A 245 -11.77 0.31 16.15
N VAL A 246 -10.88 -0.59 15.72
CA VAL A 246 -11.19 -1.84 15.03
C VAL A 246 -10.55 -3.00 15.76
N VAL A 247 -11.32 -4.07 16.00
CA VAL A 247 -10.81 -5.32 16.59
C VAL A 247 -10.51 -6.32 15.49
N LEU A 248 -9.24 -6.68 15.36
CA LEU A 248 -8.72 -7.66 14.41
C LEU A 248 -8.51 -9.01 15.08
N ARG A 249 -8.69 -10.07 14.29
CA ARG A 249 -8.32 -11.47 14.54
C ARG A 249 -7.07 -11.81 13.72
N PRO A 250 -6.29 -12.82 14.11
CA PRO A 250 -5.12 -13.21 13.34
C PRO A 250 -5.50 -13.55 11.90
N LEU A 251 -4.74 -13.05 10.94
CA LEU A 251 -5.08 -13.07 9.51
C LEU A 251 -5.55 -14.44 9.02
N HIS A 252 -4.86 -15.52 9.40
CA HIS A 252 -5.16 -16.88 8.94
C HIS A 252 -6.18 -17.65 9.80
N ARG A 253 -6.73 -17.05 10.86
CA ARG A 253 -7.67 -17.69 11.80
C ARG A 253 -9.13 -17.50 11.40
N ARG A 254 -9.51 -18.14 10.29
CA ARG A 254 -10.88 -18.12 9.77
C ARG A 254 -11.94 -18.68 10.71
N ASP A 255 -11.53 -19.62 11.56
CA ASP A 255 -12.35 -20.26 12.58
C ASP A 255 -12.81 -19.27 13.68
N LEU A 256 -12.10 -18.16 13.86
CA LEU A 256 -12.48 -17.10 14.81
C LEU A 256 -13.39 -16.07 14.15
N ARG A 257 -14.45 -15.62 14.83
CA ARG A 257 -15.32 -14.52 14.36
C ARG A 257 -14.65 -13.14 14.55
N GLY A 258 -14.85 -12.20 13.62
CA GLY A 258 -14.35 -10.82 13.70
C GLY A 258 -13.79 -10.31 12.37
N TYR A 259 -12.98 -9.27 12.36
CA TYR A 259 -12.25 -8.86 11.14
C TYR A 259 -10.88 -9.54 11.08
N LEU A 260 -10.40 -9.94 9.90
CA LEU A 260 -9.06 -10.54 9.69
C LEU A 260 -8.05 -9.50 9.19
N ALA A 261 -8.54 -8.42 8.59
CA ALA A 261 -7.76 -7.26 8.16
C ALA A 261 -8.63 -6.00 8.22
N ALA A 262 -8.02 -4.83 8.05
CA ALA A 262 -8.71 -3.56 7.91
C ALA A 262 -8.12 -2.71 6.78
N GLU A 263 -8.99 -1.99 6.05
CA GLU A 263 -8.58 -1.01 5.05
C GLU A 263 -8.24 0.33 5.67
N LEU A 264 -7.08 0.87 5.29
CA LEU A 264 -6.62 2.21 5.63
C LEU A 264 -6.16 2.90 4.34
N GLY A 265 -7.11 3.38 3.53
CA GLY A 265 -6.81 3.97 2.23
C GLY A 265 -6.08 2.97 1.31
N PRO A 266 -4.84 3.25 0.84
CA PRO A 266 -4.07 2.33 0.00
C PRO A 266 -3.37 1.22 0.80
N TYR A 267 -3.60 1.14 2.12
CA TYR A 267 -2.94 0.17 3.00
C TYR A 267 -3.93 -0.89 3.51
N LEU A 268 -3.38 -2.07 3.81
CA LEU A 268 -4.04 -3.09 4.60
C LEU A 268 -3.33 -3.26 5.92
N VAL A 269 -4.11 -3.32 6.99
CA VAL A 269 -3.66 -3.58 8.36
C VAL A 269 -4.04 -5.00 8.74
N GLU A 270 -3.08 -5.79 9.20
CA GLU A 270 -3.28 -7.19 9.57
C GLU A 270 -2.70 -7.49 10.95
N PHE A 271 -3.35 -8.42 11.65
CA PHE A 271 -2.85 -8.93 12.93
C PHE A 271 -2.22 -10.31 12.73
N ARG A 272 -1.01 -10.50 13.26
CA ARG A 272 -0.26 -11.75 13.23
C ARG A 272 0.00 -12.20 14.66
N VAL A 273 0.03 -13.51 14.91
CA VAL A 273 0.36 -14.09 16.22
C VAL A 273 1.32 -15.26 16.06
N ALA A 274 2.09 -15.55 17.09
CA ALA A 274 3.11 -16.60 17.08
C ALA A 274 2.50 -18.03 17.16
N GLU A 275 1.68 -18.41 16.18
CA GLU A 275 1.05 -19.72 16.09
C GLU A 275 0.97 -20.20 14.63
N LEU A 276 0.84 -21.52 14.42
CA LEU A 276 0.68 -22.12 13.09
C LEU A 276 1.79 -21.66 12.12
N TRP A 277 1.42 -21.11 10.97
CA TRP A 277 2.34 -20.58 9.96
C TRP A 277 3.22 -19.47 10.49
N ASP A 278 2.78 -18.72 11.50
CA ASP A 278 3.52 -17.57 12.04
C ASP A 278 4.17 -17.88 13.37
N ALA A 279 4.35 -19.16 13.72
CA ALA A 279 5.00 -19.58 14.96
C ALA A 279 6.41 -18.99 15.18
N GLY A 280 7.05 -18.49 14.11
CA GLY A 280 8.39 -17.90 14.14
C GLY A 280 8.37 -16.43 14.58
N LEU A 281 7.20 -15.81 14.69
CA LEU A 281 7.00 -14.43 15.14
C LEU A 281 7.54 -14.24 16.56
N GLN A 282 8.75 -13.69 16.67
CA GLN A 282 9.37 -13.42 17.97
C GLN A 282 8.64 -12.27 18.69
N GLY A 283 8.43 -12.41 20.00
CA GLY A 283 7.78 -11.38 20.81
C GLY A 283 6.24 -11.39 20.75
N GLY A 284 5.62 -12.50 20.33
CA GLY A 284 4.16 -12.67 20.31
C GLY A 284 3.47 -11.83 19.24
N GLY A 285 2.17 -11.60 19.38
CA GLY A 285 1.36 -10.93 18.37
C GLY A 285 1.81 -9.51 18.03
N GLY A 286 1.50 -9.08 16.81
CA GLY A 286 1.86 -7.76 16.29
C GLY A 286 1.03 -7.37 15.07
N ILE A 287 1.02 -6.08 14.77
CA ILE A 287 0.33 -5.52 13.62
C ILE A 287 1.32 -5.29 12.49
N LEU A 288 0.98 -5.73 11.28
CA LEU A 288 1.70 -5.36 10.07
C LEU A 288 0.81 -4.47 9.22
N VAL A 289 1.44 -3.59 8.47
CA VAL A 289 0.79 -2.73 7.49
C VAL A 289 1.49 -2.92 6.18
N HIS A 290 0.74 -3.14 5.11
CA HIS A 290 1.28 -3.33 3.78
C HIS A 290 0.59 -2.40 2.78
N ARG A 291 1.29 -2.06 1.70
CA ARG A 291 0.70 -1.51 0.46
C ARG A 291 0.95 -2.48 -0.70
N PHE A 292 0.24 -2.28 -1.80
CA PHE A 292 0.42 -3.10 -3.00
C PHE A 292 0.58 -2.23 -4.24
N ALA A 293 1.57 -2.53 -5.08
CA ALA A 293 1.79 -1.85 -6.35
C ALA A 293 2.55 -2.78 -7.31
N ASP A 294 2.22 -2.75 -8.60
CA ASP A 294 2.91 -3.49 -9.65
C ASP A 294 3.06 -5.00 -9.33
N ASN A 295 1.99 -5.59 -8.81
CA ASN A 295 1.92 -6.99 -8.37
C ASN A 295 2.85 -7.36 -7.19
N VAL A 296 3.43 -6.37 -6.51
CA VAL A 296 4.33 -6.53 -5.36
C VAL A 296 3.68 -5.98 -4.09
N SER A 297 3.70 -6.78 -3.02
CA SER A 297 3.37 -6.32 -1.67
C SER A 297 4.59 -5.69 -1.00
N TYR A 298 4.38 -4.57 -0.33
CA TYR A 298 5.41 -3.83 0.39
C TYR A 298 5.02 -3.72 1.85
N VAL A 299 5.82 -4.29 2.76
CA VAL A 299 5.67 -4.06 4.20
C VAL A 299 6.07 -2.63 4.52
N MET A 300 5.21 -1.93 5.25
CA MET A 300 5.43 -0.55 5.66
C MET A 300 6.24 -0.52 6.95
N GLY A 301 7.32 0.27 6.98
CA GLY A 301 8.08 0.52 8.20
C GLY A 301 7.28 1.33 9.23
N SER A 302 7.50 1.08 10.52
CA SER A 302 7.14 2.06 11.54
C SER A 302 8.21 3.16 11.57
N PRO A 303 7.83 4.45 11.52
CA PRO A 303 8.80 5.54 11.71
C PRO A 303 9.43 5.52 13.13
N ALA A 304 8.83 4.84 14.11
CA ALA A 304 9.37 4.70 15.46
C ALA A 304 10.55 3.72 15.56
N SER A 305 10.71 2.79 14.60
CA SER A 305 11.91 1.96 14.53
C SER A 305 13.00 2.67 13.74
N VAL A 306 13.76 3.51 14.44
CA VAL A 306 15.06 4.04 13.98
C VAL A 306 16.11 2.93 13.83
N ALA A 307 15.74 1.66 14.10
CA ALA A 307 16.47 0.48 13.63
C ALA A 307 16.28 0.28 12.10
N LEU A 308 16.58 1.33 11.33
CA LEU A 308 16.83 1.36 9.88
C LEU A 308 18.00 0.45 9.44
N PHE A 309 18.53 -0.35 10.36
CA PHE A 309 19.60 -1.33 10.15
C PHE A 309 19.21 -2.74 10.62
N SER A 310 17.93 -3.05 10.79
CA SER A 310 17.57 -4.47 10.65
C SER A 310 17.77 -4.81 9.16
N PRO A 311 18.74 -5.67 8.78
CA PRO A 311 18.91 -6.06 7.39
C PRO A 311 17.67 -6.79 6.82
N PHE A 312 16.68 -7.04 7.68
CA PHE A 312 15.51 -7.85 7.47
C PHE A 312 14.17 -7.06 7.37
N GLY A 313 14.15 -5.72 7.43
CA GLY A 313 12.95 -4.92 7.14
C GLY A 313 12.15 -4.44 8.36
N ALA A 314 10.87 -4.08 8.15
CA ALA A 314 9.96 -3.52 9.16
C ALA A 314 9.61 -4.56 10.24
N HIS A 315 9.43 -4.15 11.50
CA HIS A 315 8.97 -5.05 12.57
C HIS A 315 7.45 -4.95 12.78
N PRO A 316 6.79 -6.01 13.28
CA PRO A 316 5.39 -5.99 13.66
C PRO A 316 5.18 -5.00 14.80
N GLN A 317 4.28 -4.05 14.57
CA GLN A 317 3.97 -2.99 15.50
C GLN A 317 3.39 -3.55 16.80
N LYS A 318 3.90 -3.04 17.92
CA LYS A 318 3.47 -3.39 19.28
C LYS A 318 2.58 -2.30 19.86
N VAL A 319 1.97 -2.58 21.02
CA VAL A 319 1.07 -1.64 21.70
C VAL A 319 1.77 -0.29 21.91
N GLY A 320 1.12 0.80 21.49
CA GLY A 320 1.63 2.16 21.54
C GLY A 320 2.47 2.60 20.33
N GLU A 321 2.83 1.69 19.42
CA GLU A 321 3.57 2.04 18.22
C GLU A 321 2.62 2.45 17.08
N PRO A 322 2.83 3.61 16.43
CA PRO A 322 2.05 4.01 15.27
C PRO A 322 2.71 3.64 13.94
N PHE A 323 1.88 3.32 12.95
CA PHE A 323 2.16 3.55 11.54
C PHE A 323 1.60 4.92 11.16
N GLN A 324 2.37 5.73 10.45
CA GLN A 324 1.89 7.00 9.93
C GLN A 324 2.51 7.32 8.57
N VAL A 325 1.68 7.69 7.61
CA VAL A 325 2.08 8.33 6.36
C VAL A 325 1.37 9.67 6.26
N GLY A 326 2.15 10.73 6.03
CA GLY A 326 1.69 12.11 6.12
C GLY A 326 2.07 12.78 7.44
N ASP A 327 1.79 14.08 7.52
CA ASP A 327 2.10 14.91 8.67
C ASP A 327 0.82 15.48 9.27
N ASP A 328 0.62 15.27 10.58
CA ASP A 328 -0.50 15.83 11.33
C ASP A 328 -0.56 17.37 11.20
N ALA A 329 0.60 18.03 11.16
CA ALA A 329 0.72 19.48 11.02
C ALA A 329 0.37 19.98 9.61
N HIS A 330 0.47 19.12 8.58
CA HIS A 330 0.22 19.52 7.20
C HIS A 330 -1.19 19.15 6.73
N GLN A 331 -2.17 20.02 7.02
CA GLN A 331 -3.59 19.80 6.68
C GLN A 331 -3.88 19.55 5.18
N PHE A 332 -2.97 19.94 4.28
CA PHE A 332 -3.12 19.78 2.83
C PHE A 332 -2.55 18.45 2.30
N SER A 333 -1.83 17.70 3.14
CA SER A 333 -1.37 16.35 2.81
C SER A 333 -2.34 15.31 3.39
N PRO A 334 -2.55 14.19 2.69
CA PRO A 334 -3.31 13.10 3.26
C PRO A 334 -2.55 12.53 4.47
N LEU A 335 -3.30 12.08 5.48
CA LEU A 335 -2.76 11.43 6.66
C LEU A 335 -3.41 10.07 6.80
N TYR A 336 -2.59 9.02 6.85
CA TYR A 336 -2.99 7.67 7.17
C TYR A 336 -2.30 7.27 8.46
N ARG A 337 -3.06 6.85 9.47
CA ARG A 337 -2.50 6.43 10.76
C ARG A 337 -3.16 5.15 11.26
N CYS A 338 -2.34 4.23 11.76
CA CYS A 338 -2.76 3.06 12.52
C CYS A 338 -1.99 3.07 13.84
N GLU A 339 -2.69 3.06 14.97
CA GLU A 339 -2.10 2.98 16.30
C GLU A 339 -2.56 1.69 16.99
N VAL A 340 -1.62 0.92 17.51
CA VAL A 340 -1.93 -0.33 18.21
C VAL A 340 -2.34 -0.01 19.66
N ILE A 341 -3.63 -0.12 19.95
CA ILE A 341 -4.20 0.21 21.27
C ILE A 341 -4.01 -0.94 22.26
N ALA A 342 -4.26 -2.17 21.81
CA ALA A 342 -4.13 -3.36 22.66
C ALA A 342 -3.86 -4.62 21.82
N ILE A 343 -3.08 -5.55 22.37
CA ILE A 343 -2.92 -6.91 21.86
C ILE A 343 -3.20 -7.88 22.99
N ASP A 344 -4.17 -8.77 22.79
CA ASP A 344 -4.45 -9.90 23.66
C ASP A 344 -4.16 -11.20 22.91
N ASN A 345 -2.97 -11.76 23.16
CA ASN A 345 -2.55 -13.02 22.55
C ASN A 345 -3.41 -14.21 22.99
N SER A 346 -3.99 -14.16 24.20
CA SER A 346 -4.81 -15.25 24.74
C SER A 346 -6.18 -15.27 24.07
N ALA A 347 -6.81 -14.10 23.92
CA ALA A 347 -8.07 -13.94 23.22
C ALA A 347 -7.90 -13.93 21.70
N ARG A 348 -6.66 -13.85 21.20
CA ARG A 348 -6.32 -13.71 19.77
C ARG A 348 -7.06 -12.51 19.18
N THR A 349 -6.82 -11.35 19.78
CA THR A 349 -7.36 -10.07 19.30
C THR A 349 -6.32 -8.98 19.35
N ALA A 350 -6.35 -8.06 18.40
CA ALA A 350 -5.69 -6.78 18.50
C ALA A 350 -6.71 -5.66 18.26
N THR A 351 -6.67 -4.62 19.08
CA THR A 351 -7.45 -3.40 18.86
C THR A 351 -6.53 -2.35 18.26
N VAL A 352 -6.87 -1.87 17.07
CA VAL A 352 -6.15 -0.80 16.38
C VAL A 352 -7.03 0.43 16.24
N ARG A 353 -6.44 1.61 16.34
CA ARG A 353 -7.08 2.88 16.06
C ARG A 353 -6.64 3.37 14.70
N LEU A 354 -7.57 3.45 13.77
CA LEU A 354 -7.34 3.88 12.40
C LEU A 354 -7.81 5.31 12.22
N SER A 355 -7.02 6.13 11.55
CA SER A 355 -7.37 7.51 11.21
C SER A 355 -7.01 7.82 9.76
N TYR A 356 -7.93 8.44 9.03
CA TYR A 356 -7.67 8.90 7.66
C TYR A 356 -8.18 10.33 7.40
N ARG A 357 -7.24 11.23 7.13
CA ARG A 357 -7.55 12.57 6.63
C ARG A 357 -7.22 12.64 5.15
N ALA A 358 -8.20 13.01 4.32
CA ALA A 358 -7.94 13.34 2.93
C ALA A 358 -7.01 14.56 2.81
N ALA A 359 -6.29 14.68 1.69
CA ALA A 359 -5.64 15.93 1.34
C ALA A 359 -6.69 17.04 1.25
N ALA A 360 -6.61 18.06 2.11
CA ALA A 360 -7.43 19.24 1.92
C ALA A 360 -7.01 19.89 0.59
N LYS A 361 -7.99 20.26 -0.25
CA LYS A 361 -7.68 21.06 -1.43
C LYS A 361 -7.00 22.34 -0.92
N PRO A 362 -5.83 22.71 -1.47
CA PRO A 362 -5.27 24.03 -1.18
C PRO A 362 -6.37 25.05 -1.48
N PRO A 363 -6.54 26.09 -0.64
CA PRO A 363 -7.46 27.16 -0.99
C PRO A 363 -7.13 27.60 -2.42
N GLY A 364 -8.17 27.71 -3.26
CA GLY A 364 -7.99 28.15 -4.64
C GLY A 364 -7.27 29.51 -4.68
N PRO A 365 -6.74 29.95 -5.83
CA PRO A 365 -6.06 31.25 -5.93
C PRO A 365 -6.91 32.45 -5.42
N HIS A 366 -8.23 32.31 -5.37
CA HIS A 366 -9.18 33.29 -4.79
C HIS A 366 -9.44 33.14 -3.28
N GLN A 367 -8.90 32.09 -2.66
CA GLN A 367 -9.05 31.76 -1.24
C GLN A 367 -7.71 31.73 -0.50
N ARG A 368 -6.57 31.92 -1.20
CA ARG A 368 -5.26 32.05 -0.54
C ARG A 368 -5.28 33.33 0.31
N PRO A 369 -5.15 33.24 1.63
CA PRO A 369 -4.97 34.42 2.45
C PRO A 369 -3.54 34.91 2.20
N PHE A 370 -3.41 36.03 1.50
CA PHE A 370 -2.24 36.92 1.54
C PHE A 370 -0.86 36.26 1.34
N GLU A 371 -0.34 36.26 0.11
CA GLU A 371 1.12 36.10 -0.10
C GLU A 371 1.77 37.49 0.00
N LEU A 372 2.57 37.70 1.05
CA LEU A 372 3.43 38.86 1.20
C LEU A 372 4.72 38.61 0.43
N GLY A 373 5.03 39.49 -0.54
CA GLY A 373 6.33 39.47 -1.20
C GLY A 373 7.46 39.78 -0.22
N PRO A 374 8.71 39.42 -0.55
CA PRO A 374 9.87 39.76 0.28
C PRO A 374 9.90 41.27 0.53
N LEU A 375 10.07 41.65 1.79
CA LEU A 375 10.37 43.03 2.18
C LEU A 375 11.77 43.35 1.64
N VAL A 376 11.83 43.97 0.47
CA VAL A 376 13.07 44.56 -0.04
C VAL A 376 13.22 45.95 0.55
N ASP A 377 14.43 46.28 1.03
CA ASP A 377 14.79 47.55 1.69
C ASP A 377 14.51 48.81 0.85
N GLU A 378 14.08 48.67 -0.41
CA GLU A 378 13.77 49.76 -1.34
C GLU A 378 12.30 50.25 -1.31
N GLY A 379 11.51 49.86 -0.30
CA GLY A 379 10.29 50.58 0.06
C GLY A 379 9.05 50.32 -0.82
N ILE A 380 9.05 49.28 -1.66
CA ILE A 380 7.86 48.84 -2.39
C ILE A 380 7.35 47.54 -1.79
N ASN A 381 6.47 47.67 -0.80
CA ASN A 381 5.73 46.55 -0.26
C ASN A 381 4.54 46.27 -1.18
N PHE A 382 4.29 45.01 -1.50
CA PHE A 382 3.08 44.61 -2.22
C PHE A 382 2.53 43.30 -1.66
N TYR A 383 1.23 43.13 -1.83
CA TYR A 383 0.57 41.84 -1.63
C TYR A 383 -0.16 41.46 -2.90
N VAL A 384 -0.30 40.16 -3.16
CA VAL A 384 -1.07 39.68 -4.30
C VAL A 384 -2.47 39.30 -3.81
N GLN A 385 -3.49 39.95 -4.34
CA GLN A 385 -4.89 39.62 -4.07
C GLN A 385 -5.59 39.30 -5.39
N ASN A 386 -6.09 38.08 -5.54
CA ASN A 386 -6.76 37.62 -6.77
C ASN A 386 -5.91 37.79 -8.04
N GLY A 387 -4.60 37.56 -7.96
CA GLY A 387 -3.67 37.76 -9.08
C GLY A 387 -3.33 39.23 -9.38
N HIS A 388 -3.87 40.19 -8.60
CA HIS A 388 -3.51 41.60 -8.70
C HIS A 388 -2.46 41.95 -7.64
N VAL A 389 -1.38 42.59 -8.09
CA VAL A 389 -0.36 43.17 -7.21
C VAL A 389 -0.92 44.46 -6.64
N VAL A 390 -1.21 44.49 -5.34
CA VAL A 390 -1.61 45.69 -4.60
C VAL A 390 -0.38 46.24 -3.89
N ARG A 391 0.02 47.46 -4.27
CA ARG A 391 1.10 48.18 -3.59
C ARG A 391 0.62 48.68 -2.24
N ILE A 392 1.39 48.39 -1.20
CA ILE A 392 1.21 48.88 0.15
C ILE A 392 2.06 50.13 0.31
N PRO A 393 1.47 51.31 0.57
CA PRO A 393 2.25 52.51 0.86
C PRO A 393 3.18 52.28 2.05
N PRO A 394 4.46 52.68 1.99
CA PRO A 394 5.47 52.38 3.02
C PRO A 394 5.13 52.94 4.41
N HIS A 395 4.25 53.94 4.49
CA HIS A 395 3.79 54.55 5.74
C HIS A 395 2.27 54.48 5.93
N GLY A 396 1.59 53.60 5.17
CA GLY A 396 0.15 53.43 5.30
C GLY A 396 -0.26 52.62 6.53
N PRO A 397 -1.51 52.74 7.00
CA PRO A 397 -2.01 51.99 8.16
C PRO A 397 -1.92 50.47 7.96
N LEU A 398 -2.05 49.99 6.71
CA LEU A 398 -1.88 48.58 6.38
C LEU A 398 -0.44 48.09 6.64
N MET A 399 0.58 48.91 6.33
CA MET A 399 1.97 48.56 6.59
C MET A 399 2.26 48.50 8.09
N GLN A 400 1.67 49.41 8.86
CA GLN A 400 1.81 49.42 10.33
C GLN A 400 1.20 48.14 10.94
N ILE A 401 0.01 47.73 10.48
CA ILE A 401 -0.61 46.46 10.90
C ILE A 401 0.31 45.28 10.59
N MET A 402 0.85 45.21 9.37
CA MET A 402 1.74 44.12 8.97
C MET A 402 3.02 44.06 9.80
N GLN A 403 3.64 45.21 10.08
CA GLN A 403 4.82 45.28 10.95
C GLN A 403 4.52 44.70 12.35
N GLN A 404 3.32 44.94 12.89
CA GLN A 404 2.95 44.36 14.18
C GLN A 404 2.70 42.84 14.10
N VAL A 405 2.13 42.33 13.01
CA VAL A 405 1.99 40.87 12.81
C VAL A 405 3.35 40.18 12.71
N ILE A 406 4.30 40.80 11.99
CA ILE A 406 5.68 40.30 11.88
C ILE A 406 6.34 40.31 13.25
N ALA A 407 6.31 41.44 13.97
CA ALA A 407 6.90 41.58 15.30
C ALA A 407 6.32 40.54 16.30
N HIS A 408 5.02 40.27 16.25
CA HIS A 408 4.39 39.23 17.07
C HIS A 408 4.91 37.82 16.73
N THR A 409 5.08 37.52 15.44
CA THR A 409 5.52 36.20 14.97
C THR A 409 6.99 35.98 15.28
N GLU A 410 7.85 36.97 15.00
CA GLU A 410 9.29 36.92 15.28
C GLU A 410 9.59 36.87 16.77
N ALA A 411 8.74 37.46 17.62
CA ALA A 411 8.90 37.39 19.08
C ALA A 411 8.93 35.95 19.61
N SER A 412 8.33 34.98 18.90
CA SER A 412 8.40 33.56 19.28
C SER A 412 9.82 33.00 19.30
N THR A 413 10.75 33.62 18.56
CA THR A 413 12.16 33.22 18.50
C THR A 413 13.01 33.81 19.64
N ILE A 414 12.46 34.74 20.44
CA ILE A 414 13.17 35.36 21.56
C ILE A 414 13.32 34.34 22.70
N PRO A 415 14.56 34.03 23.14
CA PRO A 415 14.80 33.04 24.20
C PRO A 415 14.25 33.48 25.57
N ASP A 416 14.38 34.77 25.88
CA ASP A 416 13.90 35.33 27.15
C ASP A 416 12.36 35.42 27.18
N THR A 417 11.77 34.74 28.16
CA THR A 417 10.31 34.62 28.26
C THR A 417 9.61 35.93 28.59
N GLY A 418 10.23 36.81 29.39
CA GLY A 418 9.67 38.10 29.76
C GLY A 418 9.68 39.07 28.60
N ILE A 419 10.81 39.16 27.88
CA ILE A 419 10.96 40.00 26.68
C ILE A 419 10.04 39.51 25.57
N ARG A 420 9.93 38.19 25.37
CA ARG A 420 8.99 37.60 24.40
C ARG A 420 7.55 38.00 24.69
N SER A 421 7.08 37.77 25.92
CA SER A 421 5.70 38.09 26.31
C SER A 421 5.41 39.58 26.21
N LEU A 422 6.35 40.45 26.59
CA LEU A 422 6.20 41.90 26.46
C LEU A 422 6.14 42.34 24.98
N THR A 423 6.98 41.76 24.13
CA THR A 423 6.99 42.06 22.68
C THR A 423 5.69 41.63 22.02
N GLN A 424 5.18 40.42 22.34
CA GLN A 424 3.90 39.93 21.86
C GLN A 424 2.73 40.81 22.33
N ALA A 425 2.69 41.17 23.62
CA ALA A 425 1.65 42.04 24.16
C ALA A 425 1.66 43.44 23.53
N THR A 426 2.84 44.00 23.27
CA THR A 426 3.01 45.31 22.62
C THR A 426 2.52 45.28 21.17
N ALA A 427 2.85 44.22 20.44
CA ALA A 427 2.40 44.03 19.05
C ALA A 427 0.86 43.89 18.97
N LEU A 428 0.27 43.05 19.83
CA LEU A 428 -1.19 42.87 19.89
C LEU A 428 -1.92 44.15 20.28
N THR A 429 -1.40 44.90 21.26
CA THR A 429 -1.97 46.19 21.67
C THR A 429 -1.97 47.19 20.51
N SER A 430 -0.89 47.22 19.73
CA SER A 430 -0.78 48.09 18.55
C SER A 430 -1.72 47.66 17.42
N LEU A 431 -1.89 46.35 17.19
CA LEU A 431 -2.90 45.84 16.26
C LEU A 431 -4.32 46.26 16.65
N MET A 432 -4.68 46.13 17.92
CA MET A 432 -5.99 46.56 18.43
C MET A 432 -6.20 48.06 18.22
N ARG A 433 -5.17 48.89 18.44
CA ARG A 433 -5.23 50.33 18.20
C ARG A 433 -5.49 50.65 16.72
N HIS A 434 -4.73 50.05 15.81
CA HIS A 434 -4.92 50.27 14.37
C HIS A 434 -6.30 49.81 13.87
N ALA A 435 -6.80 48.68 14.40
CA ALA A 435 -8.15 48.22 14.10
C ALA A 435 -9.23 49.22 14.60
N ALA A 436 -9.06 49.75 15.81
CA ALA A 436 -9.96 50.76 16.36
C ALA A 436 -9.92 52.08 15.57
N ASP A 437 -8.73 52.50 15.10
CA ASP A 437 -8.58 53.68 14.24
C ASP A 437 -9.25 53.48 12.87
N ALA A 438 -9.07 52.32 12.26
CA ALA A 438 -9.72 51.97 11.00
C ALA A 438 -11.25 51.94 11.14
N LEU A 439 -11.77 51.36 12.24
CA LEU A 439 -13.20 51.37 12.56
C LEU A 439 -13.74 52.79 12.74
N ARG A 440 -13.01 53.66 13.42
CA ARG A 440 -13.38 55.08 13.57
C ARG A 440 -13.39 55.82 12.23
N ALA A 441 -12.48 55.50 11.32
CA ALA A 441 -12.43 56.10 9.98
C ALA A 441 -13.60 55.65 9.08
N LEU A 442 -14.23 54.51 9.38
CA LEU A 442 -15.41 54.00 8.68
C LEU A 442 -16.73 54.61 9.14
N ASP A 443 -16.74 55.37 10.24
CA ASP A 443 -17.95 56.03 10.76
C ASP A 443 -18.27 57.30 9.94
N PRO A 444 -19.30 57.32 9.06
CA PRO A 444 -19.49 58.41 8.09
C PRO A 444 -20.04 59.71 8.69
N ILE A 445 -20.33 59.77 10.00
CA ILE A 445 -21.31 60.73 10.54
C ILE A 445 -20.72 62.10 10.95
N ARG A 446 -19.43 62.40 10.71
CA ARG A 446 -18.86 63.72 11.09
C ARG A 446 -17.97 64.40 10.06
N SER A 447 -18.29 64.32 8.78
CA SER A 447 -17.84 65.36 7.84
C SER A 447 -18.86 66.50 7.84
N PRO A 448 -18.53 67.74 8.29
CA PRO A 448 -19.44 68.87 8.13
C PRO A 448 -19.77 69.05 6.65
N ALA A 449 -21.06 69.33 6.36
CA ALA A 449 -21.56 69.47 5.00
C ALA A 449 -20.66 70.43 4.17
N PRO A 450 -20.26 70.06 2.95
CA PRO A 450 -19.52 70.97 2.07
C PRO A 450 -20.32 72.26 1.88
N LYS A 451 -19.65 73.42 1.96
CA LYS A 451 -20.28 74.71 1.64
C LYS A 451 -20.88 74.64 0.22
N PRO A 452 -22.13 75.08 0.01
CA PRO A 452 -22.78 75.01 -1.29
C PRO A 452 -21.98 75.80 -2.34
N HIS A 453 -21.61 75.11 -3.42
CA HIS A 453 -20.84 75.68 -4.51
C HIS A 453 -21.80 76.35 -5.50
N ASN A 454 -21.57 77.64 -5.78
CA ASN A 454 -22.40 78.47 -6.65
C ASN A 454 -21.97 78.26 -8.12
N PRO A 455 -22.82 77.69 -9.00
CA PRO A 455 -22.39 77.32 -10.34
C PRO A 455 -22.37 78.54 -11.27
N GLN A 456 -21.18 78.93 -11.74
CA GLN A 456 -21.05 79.83 -12.89
C GLN A 456 -21.27 79.05 -14.19
N ILE A 457 -22.35 79.44 -14.87
CA ILE A 457 -22.74 79.07 -16.22
C ILE A 457 -21.73 79.65 -17.20
N ASN A 458 -21.11 78.82 -18.05
CA ASN A 458 -20.56 79.29 -19.32
C ASN A 458 -20.86 78.29 -20.44
N ALA A 459 -21.38 78.84 -21.53
CA ALA A 459 -22.08 78.14 -22.60
C ALA A 459 -21.20 77.91 -23.84
N LYS A 460 -21.45 76.75 -24.48
CA LYS A 460 -21.40 76.42 -25.93
C LYS A 460 -20.09 76.60 -26.72
N LYS A 461 -19.71 75.53 -27.45
CA LYS A 461 -20.10 75.35 -28.87
C LYS A 461 -19.88 73.90 -29.39
N PRO A 462 -20.65 73.45 -30.42
CA PRO A 462 -20.68 72.07 -30.92
C PRO A 462 -20.01 71.88 -32.30
N SER A 463 -19.43 70.69 -32.53
CA SER A 463 -19.13 70.08 -33.85
C SER A 463 -18.64 68.64 -33.60
N GLN A 464 -18.83 67.60 -34.40
CA GLN A 464 -19.58 67.28 -35.61
C GLN A 464 -19.60 65.74 -35.66
N LEU A 465 -20.76 65.14 -35.93
CA LEU A 465 -20.89 63.71 -36.25
C LEU A 465 -20.25 63.41 -37.62
N LYS A 466 -19.47 62.33 -37.71
CA LYS A 466 -19.30 61.56 -38.95
C LYS A 466 -19.39 60.06 -38.66
N ALA A 467 -20.36 59.43 -39.32
CA ALA A 467 -20.53 58.00 -39.45
C ALA A 467 -19.65 57.47 -40.59
N THR A 468 -19.07 56.28 -40.43
CA THR A 468 -18.73 55.41 -41.56
C THR A 468 -18.79 53.93 -41.16
N THR A 469 -19.81 53.27 -41.69
CA THR A 469 -19.95 51.83 -41.89
C THR A 469 -18.84 51.30 -42.82
N LYS A 470 -18.31 50.10 -42.57
CA LYS A 470 -17.85 49.19 -43.64
C LYS A 470 -17.78 47.73 -43.19
N LEU A 471 -18.70 46.95 -43.75
CA LEU A 471 -18.63 45.50 -43.96
C LEU A 471 -17.34 45.12 -44.71
N LYS A 472 -16.78 43.94 -44.38
CA LYS A 472 -16.09 43.10 -45.37
C LYS A 472 -16.43 41.62 -45.16
N VAL A 473 -17.07 41.07 -46.18
CA VAL A 473 -17.26 39.64 -46.46
C VAL A 473 -16.24 39.24 -47.53
N ALA A 474 -15.54 38.12 -47.36
CA ALA A 474 -15.11 37.16 -48.41
C ALA A 474 -14.32 36.02 -47.72
N LYS A 475 -14.81 34.78 -47.65
CA LYS A 475 -14.88 33.69 -48.66
C LYS A 475 -13.54 33.01 -49.02
N ILE A 476 -13.51 31.69 -48.71
CA ILE A 476 -13.18 30.54 -49.59
C ILE A 476 -11.79 29.85 -49.51
N ARG A 477 -11.87 28.57 -49.06
CA ARG A 477 -11.27 27.27 -49.49
C ARG A 477 -9.76 27.13 -49.76
N LYS A 478 -9.17 26.10 -49.13
CA LYS A 478 -8.80 24.74 -49.66
C LYS A 478 -7.91 24.02 -48.61
N LEU A 479 -8.30 22.88 -48.04
CA LEU A 479 -8.01 21.49 -48.49
C LEU A 479 -6.55 21.24 -48.94
N LYS A 480 -5.74 20.53 -48.13
CA LYS A 480 -5.16 19.19 -48.44
C LYS A 480 -4.13 18.70 -47.39
N ASN A 481 -4.39 17.46 -46.93
CA ASN A 481 -3.51 16.27 -46.79
C ASN A 481 -2.09 16.35 -46.21
N SER A 482 -1.82 15.46 -45.24
CA SER A 482 -0.83 14.33 -45.28
C SER A 482 -0.42 14.00 -43.83
N SER A 483 -0.76 12.84 -43.26
CA SER A 483 -0.09 11.53 -43.36
C SER A 483 1.40 11.56 -43.00
N GLY A 484 1.78 10.86 -41.92
CA GLY A 484 3.19 10.62 -41.57
C GLY A 484 3.36 9.86 -40.27
N GLU A 485 3.29 8.53 -40.34
CA GLU A 485 3.83 7.58 -39.37
C GLU A 485 5.37 7.62 -39.30
N ARG A 486 5.88 6.88 -38.29
CA ARG A 486 7.25 6.38 -38.00
C ARG A 486 7.85 7.10 -36.79
N SER A 487 8.34 6.41 -35.76
CA SER A 487 8.94 5.07 -35.68
C SER A 487 8.74 4.43 -34.32
#